data_AF-F2L5F9-F1
#
_entry.id   AF-F2L5F9-F1
#
_cell.length_a   1.000
_cell.length_b   1.000
_cell.length_c   1.000
_cell.angle_alpha   90.00
_cell.angle_beta   90.00
_cell.angle_gamma   90.00
#
_symmetry.space_group_name_H-M   'P 1'
#
loop_
_entity.id
_entity.type
_entity.pdbx_description
1 polymer ?
#
loop_
_entity_poly.entity_id
_entity_poly.type
_entity_poly.pdbx_seq_one_letter_code
_entity_poly.pdbx_strand_id
1 'polypeptide(L)'
;MDIFEALANPIRRRILELLADRPRLYSELMDALSVDSPTLAFHLKRLDGLVEKDERGFYRLTQMGAKALEVVRSLQAEGGGQAKGPEPPLVLEDRIAVKINKELLEYVKRQGRKLVVQDSAIVEIADDVDPGLFMDVVESIREVALVKAPKGLRPYVELKANDVGLIGEGGLAHLLTEGVSILGSVLRLGAFKGIRKAKKVVYDGPFAHGRSLAVEAEESKIEIRPGAGRARALCGDEEDFEIGPGRVEADGCEVVLEVGELDELKIVVEGGKAEVEGVQFGKADLDVEGGVVELKAELGRSEIAADVEGGLLSAELGYRPFEGEASVGLKVSGGMAKIALKLPEEVGLLTSSNSAGGYVKLPQNKPGGKGVVKVSVDAFGGFVEVTTQ
;
A
#
# COMPACT_ATOMS: atom_id res chain seq x y z
N MET A 1 21.40 2.32 10.15
CA MET A 1 20.58 2.57 8.95
C MET A 1 21.50 2.72 7.75
N ASP A 2 21.12 2.16 6.60
CA ASP A 2 21.88 2.34 5.36
C ASP A 2 21.67 3.77 4.80
N ILE A 3 22.71 4.36 4.21
CA ILE A 3 22.63 5.66 3.52
C ILE A 3 21.56 5.60 2.42
N PHE A 4 21.39 4.45 1.76
CA PHE A 4 20.38 4.30 0.71
C PHE A 4 18.95 4.35 1.25
N GLU A 5 18.68 3.74 2.41
CA GLU A 5 17.36 3.81 3.08
C GLU A 5 17.05 5.24 3.55
N ALA A 6 18.06 5.94 4.10
CA ALA A 6 17.91 7.32 4.51
C ALA A 6 17.55 8.25 3.32
N LEU A 7 18.00 7.93 2.11
CA LEU A 7 17.79 8.72 0.89
C LEU A 7 16.58 8.30 0.04
N ALA A 8 15.97 7.14 0.29
CA ALA A 8 14.81 6.66 -0.47
C ALA A 8 13.61 7.62 -0.36
N ASN A 9 13.35 8.13 0.85
CA ASN A 9 12.21 8.99 1.13
C ASN A 9 12.39 10.42 0.54
N PRO A 10 11.38 10.95 -0.17
CA PRO A 10 11.46 12.26 -0.82
C PRO A 10 11.58 13.44 0.17
N ILE A 11 10.94 13.36 1.35
CA ILE A 11 11.05 14.39 2.40
C ILE A 11 12.48 14.45 2.93
N ARG A 12 13.12 13.28 3.15
CA ARG A 12 14.52 13.21 3.59
C ARG A 12 15.48 13.78 2.54
N ARG A 13 15.28 13.48 1.25
CA ARG A 13 16.03 14.13 0.15
C ARG A 13 15.84 15.65 0.17
N ARG A 14 14.61 16.11 0.35
CA ARG A 14 14.29 17.53 0.40
C ARG A 14 14.92 18.25 1.60
N ILE A 15 14.98 17.60 2.77
CA ILE A 15 15.73 18.11 3.93
C ILE A 15 17.20 18.31 3.55
N LEU A 16 17.85 17.32 2.94
CA LEU A 16 19.25 17.43 2.57
C LEU A 16 19.49 18.54 1.53
N GLU A 17 18.61 18.70 0.55
CA GLU A 17 18.66 19.80 -0.43
C GLU A 17 18.55 21.18 0.24
N LEU A 18 17.59 21.35 1.15
CA LEU A 18 17.38 22.60 1.89
C LEU A 18 18.58 22.95 2.77
N LEU A 19 19.23 21.94 3.34
CA LEU A 19 20.42 22.09 4.19
C LEU A 19 21.73 22.25 3.39
N ALA A 20 21.76 21.80 2.14
CA ALA A 20 22.87 22.05 1.21
C ALA A 20 22.92 23.50 0.73
N ASP A 21 21.76 24.14 0.64
CA ASP A 21 21.63 25.57 0.33
C ASP A 21 22.16 26.43 1.49
N ARG A 22 21.63 26.21 2.70
CA ARG A 22 22.13 26.83 3.93
C ARG A 22 21.69 26.08 5.19
N PRO A 23 22.37 26.26 6.34
CA PRO A 23 21.85 25.83 7.63
C PRO A 23 20.49 26.45 7.94
N ARG A 24 19.59 25.67 8.54
CA ARG A 24 18.19 26.07 8.84
C ARG A 24 17.77 25.65 10.24
N LEU A 25 16.86 26.42 10.84
CA LEU A 25 16.22 26.07 12.10
C LEU A 25 15.18 24.96 11.89
N TYR A 26 14.84 24.27 12.98
CA TYR A 26 13.81 23.23 12.98
C TYR A 26 12.46 23.75 12.43
N SER A 27 12.03 24.93 12.87
CA SER A 27 10.79 25.56 12.40
C SER A 27 10.83 25.93 10.91
N GLU A 28 11.99 26.39 10.40
CA GLU A 28 12.14 26.69 8.98
C GLU A 28 12.04 25.43 8.11
N LEU A 29 12.50 24.28 8.62
CA LEU A 29 12.35 23.00 7.95
C LEU A 29 10.89 22.52 7.97
N MET A 30 10.19 22.64 9.11
CA MET A 30 8.76 22.32 9.19
C MET A 30 7.94 23.12 8.17
N ASP A 31 8.16 24.44 8.14
CA ASP A 31 7.44 25.35 7.24
C ASP A 31 7.73 25.03 5.76
N ALA A 32 9.01 24.81 5.42
CA ALA A 32 9.41 24.53 4.04
C ALA A 32 8.94 23.16 3.52
N LEU A 33 8.72 22.19 4.42
CA LEU A 33 8.30 20.84 4.09
C LEU A 33 6.80 20.61 4.31
N SER A 34 6.10 21.55 4.97
CA SER A 34 4.69 21.42 5.35
C SER A 34 4.39 20.15 6.16
N VAL A 35 5.27 19.81 7.12
CA VAL A 35 5.14 18.65 8.02
C VAL A 35 5.03 19.09 9.48
N ASP A 36 4.40 18.26 10.30
CA ASP A 36 4.31 18.50 11.75
C ASP A 36 5.62 18.17 12.48
N SER A 37 5.69 18.53 13.76
CA SER A 37 6.91 18.34 14.56
C SER A 37 7.23 16.85 14.80
N PRO A 38 6.29 15.97 15.17
CA PRO A 38 6.58 14.54 15.27
C PRO A 38 7.19 13.96 13.98
N THR A 39 6.61 14.27 12.82
CA THR A 39 7.07 13.80 11.51
C THR A 39 8.47 14.34 11.17
N LEU A 40 8.74 15.63 11.41
CA LEU A 40 10.09 16.17 11.17
C LEU A 40 11.12 15.57 12.12
N ALA A 41 10.78 15.35 13.40
CA ALA A 41 11.68 14.72 14.36
C ALA A 41 12.04 13.28 13.94
N PHE A 42 11.05 12.53 13.45
CA PHE A 42 11.24 11.19 12.89
C PHE A 42 12.22 11.20 11.71
N HIS A 43 12.00 12.08 10.73
CA HIS A 43 12.89 12.18 9.57
C HIS A 43 14.32 12.60 9.93
N LEU A 44 14.49 13.55 10.85
CA LEU A 44 15.81 13.98 11.32
C LEU A 44 16.53 12.88 12.10
N LYS A 45 15.82 12.07 12.90
CA LYS A 45 16.38 10.91 13.59
C LYS A 45 16.88 9.86 12.59
N ARG A 46 16.16 9.64 11.49
CA ARG A 46 16.56 8.72 10.41
C ARG A 46 17.68 9.28 9.51
N LEU A 47 17.95 10.59 9.58
CA LEU A 47 19.07 11.27 8.93
C LEU A 47 20.31 11.40 9.83
N ASP A 48 20.33 10.71 10.98
CA ASP A 48 21.45 10.74 11.91
C ASP A 48 22.75 10.33 11.21
N GLY A 49 23.82 11.09 11.45
CA GLY A 49 25.09 10.97 10.73
C GLY A 49 25.17 11.67 9.36
N LEU A 50 24.03 12.00 8.71
CA LEU A 50 23.98 12.81 7.49
C LEU A 50 23.68 14.29 7.78
N VAL A 51 22.93 14.54 8.85
CA VAL A 51 22.59 15.87 9.35
C VAL A 51 23.05 16.01 10.79
N GLU A 52 23.57 17.19 11.15
CA GLU A 52 23.93 17.52 12.52
C GLU A 52 23.31 18.85 12.95
N LYS A 53 23.11 19.01 14.26
CA LYS A 53 22.62 20.24 14.87
C LYS A 53 23.76 20.96 15.58
N ASP A 54 23.97 22.23 15.25
CA ASP A 54 25.00 23.04 15.90
C ASP A 54 24.55 23.59 17.28
N GLU A 55 25.50 24.19 18.00
CA GLU A 55 25.26 24.76 19.34
C GLU A 55 24.23 25.90 19.34
N ARG A 56 23.97 26.49 18.18
CA ARG A 56 22.99 27.58 17.99
C ARG A 56 21.61 27.06 17.56
N GLY A 57 21.47 25.74 17.41
CA GLY A 57 20.24 25.06 17.07
C GLY A 57 19.95 24.93 15.57
N PHE A 58 20.90 25.30 14.69
CA PHE A 58 20.76 25.13 13.26
C PHE A 58 21.12 23.71 12.84
N TYR A 59 20.32 23.15 11.95
CA TYR A 59 20.63 21.90 11.26
C TYR A 59 21.50 22.19 10.05
N ARG A 60 22.49 21.33 9.80
CA ARG A 60 23.39 21.41 8.64
C ARG A 60 23.81 20.02 8.18
N LEU A 61 24.24 19.91 6.93
CA LEU A 61 24.81 18.67 6.41
C LEU A 61 26.15 18.35 7.08
N THR A 62 26.36 17.07 7.40
CA THR A 62 27.70 16.55 7.69
C THR A 62 28.48 16.38 6.38
N GLN A 63 29.78 16.08 6.46
CA GLN A 63 30.56 15.72 5.26
C GLN A 63 29.99 14.50 4.54
N MET A 64 29.45 13.53 5.30
CA MET A 64 28.78 12.35 4.73
C MET A 64 27.46 12.74 4.07
N GLY A 65 26.65 13.59 4.70
CA GLY A 65 25.42 14.12 4.11
C GLY A 65 25.64 14.87 2.80
N ALA A 66 26.72 15.66 2.71
CA ALA A 66 27.08 16.36 1.47
C ALA A 66 27.45 15.40 0.34
N LYS A 67 28.28 14.40 0.62
CA LYS A 67 28.67 13.37 -0.37
C LYS A 67 27.48 12.51 -0.81
N ALA A 68 26.62 12.13 0.14
CA ALA A 68 25.39 11.39 -0.12
C ALA A 68 24.48 12.16 -1.09
N LEU A 69 24.30 13.47 -0.85
CA LEU A 69 23.52 14.33 -1.74
C LEU A 69 24.19 14.52 -3.11
N GLU A 70 25.52 14.58 -3.19
CA GLU A 70 26.25 14.66 -4.45
C GLU A 70 26.03 13.41 -5.32
N VAL A 71 26.04 12.22 -4.71
CA VAL A 71 25.73 10.96 -5.42
C VAL A 71 24.29 10.95 -5.93
N VAL A 72 23.32 11.43 -5.13
CA VAL A 72 21.93 11.57 -5.59
C VAL A 72 21.83 12.56 -6.76
N ARG A 73 22.53 13.69 -6.66
CA ARG A 73 22.58 14.69 -7.74
C ARG A 73 23.30 14.18 -8.97
N SER A 74 24.34 13.37 -8.85
CA SER A 74 25.06 12.80 -10.00
C SER A 74 24.22 11.76 -10.71
N LEU A 75 23.47 10.92 -9.98
CA LEU A 75 22.49 10.01 -10.58
C LEU A 75 21.35 10.77 -11.28
N GLN A 76 21.00 11.97 -10.79
CA GLN A 76 20.05 12.87 -11.45
C GLN A 76 20.67 13.66 -12.62
N ALA A 77 21.96 13.98 -12.56
CA ALA A 77 22.69 14.80 -13.54
C ALA A 77 23.29 13.97 -14.70
N GLU A 78 23.56 12.68 -14.49
CA GLU A 78 23.91 11.70 -15.54
C GLU A 78 22.74 11.47 -16.53
N GLY A 79 21.56 12.04 -16.25
CA GLY A 79 20.48 12.25 -17.21
C GLY A 79 20.68 13.41 -18.21
N GLY A 80 21.84 14.09 -18.23
CA GLY A 80 22.06 15.29 -19.06
C GLY A 80 23.48 15.47 -19.62
N GLY A 81 23.81 14.81 -20.74
CA GLY A 81 25.03 15.09 -21.52
C GLY A 81 25.18 14.23 -22.79
N GLN A 82 25.09 14.86 -23.96
CA GLN A 82 24.84 14.23 -25.27
C GLN A 82 26.01 13.41 -25.86
N ALA A 83 25.77 12.12 -26.07
CA ALA A 83 25.87 11.52 -27.41
C ALA A 83 24.44 11.34 -27.92
N LYS A 84 24.18 11.40 -29.23
CA LYS A 84 22.85 11.14 -29.82
C LYS A 84 22.53 9.63 -29.70
N GLY A 85 22.33 9.19 -28.47
CA GLY A 85 21.74 7.92 -28.11
C GLY A 85 20.22 7.96 -28.33
N PRO A 86 19.53 6.82 -28.23
CA PRO A 86 18.08 6.77 -28.33
C PRO A 86 17.45 7.77 -27.35
N GLU A 87 16.35 8.42 -27.74
CA GLU A 87 15.63 9.30 -26.82
C GLU A 87 15.29 8.53 -25.54
N PRO A 88 15.38 9.17 -24.36
CA PRO A 88 15.16 8.50 -23.09
C PRO A 88 13.80 7.80 -23.10
N PRO A 89 13.69 6.58 -22.55
CA PRO A 89 12.46 5.82 -22.61
C PRO A 89 11.30 6.61 -22.00
N LEU A 90 10.11 6.42 -22.55
CA LEU A 90 8.87 6.76 -21.86
C LEU A 90 8.71 5.73 -20.74
N VAL A 91 8.84 6.19 -19.50
CA VAL A 91 8.62 5.37 -18.32
C VAL A 91 7.18 5.56 -17.86
N LEU A 92 6.45 4.46 -17.70
CA LEU A 92 5.15 4.42 -17.05
C LEU A 92 5.33 3.72 -15.71
N GLU A 93 5.27 4.49 -14.62
CA GLU A 93 5.49 4.03 -13.24
C GLU A 93 4.36 4.48 -12.30
N ASP A 94 4.25 3.82 -11.14
CA ASP A 94 3.28 4.10 -10.07
C ASP A 94 1.80 4.08 -10.53
N ARG A 95 1.48 3.18 -11.47
CA ARG A 95 0.12 3.04 -12.02
C ARG A 95 -0.50 1.72 -11.58
N ILE A 96 -1.72 1.79 -11.04
CA ILE A 96 -2.48 0.57 -10.72
C ILE A 96 -2.71 -0.28 -11.99
N ALA A 97 -3.00 0.38 -13.12
CA ALA A 97 -3.19 -0.30 -14.40
C ALA A 97 -2.60 0.48 -15.57
N VAL A 98 -1.86 -0.22 -16.43
CA VAL A 98 -1.32 0.29 -17.70
C VAL A 98 -1.90 -0.52 -18.85
N LYS A 99 -2.46 0.16 -19.86
CA LYS A 99 -2.88 -0.47 -21.11
C LYS A 99 -1.92 -0.12 -22.22
N ILE A 100 -1.29 -1.14 -22.81
CA ILE A 100 -0.42 -1.05 -23.97
C ILE A 100 -1.23 -1.44 -25.21
N ASN A 101 -1.61 -0.46 -26.01
CA ASN A 101 -2.26 -0.65 -27.31
C ASN A 101 -1.35 -0.17 -28.44
N LYS A 102 -1.77 -0.46 -29.68
CA LYS A 102 -1.06 -0.01 -30.88
C LYS A 102 -0.84 1.50 -30.91
N GLU A 103 -1.83 2.31 -30.53
CA GLU A 103 -1.73 3.77 -30.59
C GLU A 103 -0.62 4.30 -29.66
N LEU A 104 -0.50 3.75 -28.45
CA LEU A 104 0.55 4.11 -27.51
C LEU A 104 1.93 3.75 -28.07
N LEU A 105 2.10 2.54 -28.60
CA LEU A 105 3.39 2.10 -29.14
C LEU A 105 3.80 2.91 -30.37
N GLU A 106 2.87 3.22 -31.26
CA GLU A 106 3.13 4.09 -32.41
C GLU A 106 3.47 5.52 -31.98
N TYR A 107 2.83 6.05 -30.93
CA TYR A 107 3.18 7.34 -30.36
C TYR A 107 4.62 7.34 -29.84
N VAL A 108 5.00 6.37 -29.01
CA VAL A 108 6.36 6.23 -28.47
C VAL A 108 7.39 6.07 -29.60
N LYS A 109 7.07 5.24 -30.60
CA LYS A 109 7.92 5.03 -31.78
C LYS A 109 8.11 6.29 -32.62
N ARG A 110 7.06 7.10 -32.82
CA ARG A 110 7.16 8.39 -33.54
C ARG A 110 8.06 9.39 -32.83
N GLN A 111 8.16 9.29 -31.51
CA GLN A 111 9.13 10.06 -30.73
C GLN A 111 10.54 9.44 -30.81
N GLY A 112 10.74 8.26 -31.38
CA GLY A 112 12.05 7.61 -31.35
C GLY A 112 12.48 7.17 -29.94
N ARG A 113 11.52 7.05 -29.03
CA ARG A 113 11.70 6.59 -27.64
C ARG A 113 11.45 5.08 -27.56
N LYS A 114 11.88 4.47 -26.46
CA LYS A 114 11.40 3.15 -26.02
C LYS A 114 10.36 3.29 -24.92
N LEU A 115 9.62 2.23 -24.63
CA LEU A 115 8.64 2.16 -23.54
C LEU A 115 9.19 1.27 -22.43
N VAL A 116 9.24 1.81 -21.21
CA VAL A 116 9.50 1.06 -19.98
C VAL A 116 8.24 1.14 -19.13
N VAL A 117 7.77 0.00 -18.62
CA VAL A 117 6.69 -0.04 -17.63
C VAL A 117 7.25 -0.62 -16.35
N GLN A 118 7.07 0.09 -15.24
CA GLN A 118 7.54 -0.32 -13.92
C GLN A 118 6.53 -0.03 -12.83
N ASP A 119 6.69 -0.62 -11.64
CA ASP A 119 5.91 -0.35 -10.43
C ASP A 119 4.39 -0.26 -10.71
N SER A 120 3.87 -1.28 -11.39
CA SER A 120 2.49 -1.30 -11.86
C SER A 120 1.80 -2.59 -11.45
N ALA A 121 0.62 -2.50 -10.82
CA ALA A 121 -0.07 -3.71 -10.37
C ALA A 121 -0.51 -4.58 -11.57
N ILE A 122 -1.04 -3.95 -12.63
CA ILE A 122 -1.57 -4.66 -13.80
C ILE A 122 -1.09 -3.99 -15.10
N VAL A 123 -0.59 -4.77 -16.05
CA VAL A 123 -0.33 -4.33 -17.43
C VAL A 123 -1.16 -5.15 -18.40
N GLU A 124 -2.02 -4.50 -19.18
CA GLU A 124 -2.80 -5.15 -20.25
C GLU A 124 -2.22 -4.78 -21.61
N ILE A 125 -1.83 -5.80 -22.37
CA ILE A 125 -1.44 -5.66 -23.77
C ILE A 125 -2.67 -5.97 -24.62
N ALA A 126 -3.08 -5.01 -25.45
CA ALA A 126 -4.25 -5.14 -26.29
C ALA A 126 -3.99 -6.07 -27.49
N ASP A 127 -5.06 -6.70 -27.99
CA ASP A 127 -5.01 -7.63 -29.13
C ASP A 127 -4.59 -6.97 -30.45
N ASP A 128 -4.63 -5.63 -30.53
CA ASP A 128 -4.26 -4.84 -31.70
C ASP A 128 -2.74 -4.58 -31.83
N VAL A 129 -1.95 -5.02 -30.86
CA VAL A 129 -0.50 -4.83 -30.83
C VAL A 129 0.20 -5.83 -31.77
N ASP A 130 1.04 -5.32 -32.67
CA ASP A 130 1.89 -6.14 -33.53
C ASP A 130 3.15 -6.61 -32.76
N PRO A 131 3.59 -7.89 -32.88
CA PRO A 131 4.78 -8.39 -32.19
C PRO A 131 6.08 -7.67 -32.54
N GLY A 132 6.25 -7.28 -33.81
CA GLY A 132 7.43 -6.54 -34.25
C GLY A 132 7.44 -5.13 -33.66
N LEU A 133 6.28 -4.45 -33.66
CA LEU A 133 6.12 -3.15 -33.01
C LEU A 133 6.36 -3.23 -31.49
N PHE A 134 5.87 -4.28 -30.83
CA PHE A 134 6.11 -4.52 -29.42
C PHE A 134 7.59 -4.70 -29.11
N MET A 135 8.29 -5.60 -29.82
CA MET A 135 9.71 -5.87 -29.58
C MET A 135 10.61 -4.67 -29.86
N ASP A 136 10.23 -3.87 -30.86
CA ASP A 136 10.92 -2.64 -31.19
C ASP A 136 10.69 -1.59 -30.10
N VAL A 137 9.45 -1.33 -29.69
CA VAL A 137 9.15 -0.18 -28.82
C VAL A 137 9.31 -0.48 -27.35
N VAL A 138 8.85 -1.64 -26.88
CA VAL A 138 8.90 -2.00 -25.46
C VAL A 138 10.32 -2.45 -25.10
N GLU A 139 10.95 -1.72 -24.19
CA GLU A 139 12.28 -2.01 -23.69
C GLU A 139 12.22 -2.97 -22.51
N SER A 140 11.36 -2.70 -21.53
CA SER A 140 11.13 -3.59 -20.39
C SER A 140 9.76 -3.40 -19.75
N ILE A 141 9.27 -4.47 -19.12
CA ILE A 141 8.14 -4.46 -18.21
C ILE A 141 8.66 -5.06 -16.90
N ARG A 142 8.69 -4.30 -15.81
CA ARG A 142 9.28 -4.72 -14.54
C ARG A 142 8.46 -4.39 -13.31
N GLU A 143 8.65 -5.13 -12.24
CA GLU A 143 7.93 -4.92 -10.96
C GLU A 143 6.41 -4.88 -11.20
N VAL A 144 5.90 -5.84 -11.98
CA VAL A 144 4.49 -5.93 -12.34
C VAL A 144 3.86 -7.19 -11.76
N ALA A 145 2.79 -7.05 -10.98
CA ALA A 145 2.14 -8.22 -10.38
C ALA A 145 1.45 -9.11 -11.45
N LEU A 146 0.77 -8.49 -12.43
CA LEU A 146 0.07 -9.20 -13.50
C LEU A 146 0.26 -8.53 -14.87
N VAL A 147 0.77 -9.27 -15.85
CA VAL A 147 0.75 -8.87 -17.27
C VAL A 147 -0.26 -9.73 -18.02
N LYS A 148 -1.24 -9.09 -18.64
CA LYS A 148 -2.17 -9.72 -19.57
C LYS A 148 -1.66 -9.56 -20.97
N ALA A 149 -1.52 -10.67 -21.69
CA ALA A 149 -1.04 -10.68 -23.07
C ALA A 149 -1.89 -11.60 -23.97
N PRO A 150 -2.16 -11.21 -25.23
CA PRO A 150 -2.75 -12.10 -26.22
C PRO A 150 -1.84 -13.30 -26.52
N LYS A 151 -2.41 -14.46 -26.86
CA LYS A 151 -1.68 -15.72 -27.19
C LYS A 151 -0.48 -15.53 -28.11
N GLY A 152 -0.67 -14.74 -29.16
CA GLY A 152 0.37 -14.49 -30.17
C GLY A 152 1.50 -13.58 -29.70
N LEU A 153 1.29 -12.78 -28.65
CA LEU A 153 2.27 -11.83 -28.12
C LEU A 153 3.04 -12.38 -26.92
N ARG A 154 2.52 -13.38 -26.23
CA ARG A 154 3.09 -13.92 -25.00
C ARG A 154 4.61 -14.22 -25.07
N PRO A 155 5.15 -14.90 -26.11
CA PRO A 155 6.59 -15.17 -26.18
C PRO A 155 7.43 -13.89 -26.25
N TYR A 156 6.89 -12.82 -26.83
CA TYR A 156 7.57 -11.52 -26.95
C TYR A 156 7.51 -10.74 -25.64
N VAL A 157 6.38 -10.83 -24.94
CA VAL A 157 6.20 -10.25 -23.60
C VAL A 157 7.14 -10.90 -22.60
N GLU A 158 7.26 -12.22 -22.62
CA GLU A 158 8.19 -12.99 -21.77
C GLU A 158 9.65 -12.58 -21.96
N LEU A 159 10.05 -12.12 -23.17
CA LEU A 159 11.40 -11.63 -23.43
C LEU A 159 11.68 -10.22 -22.89
N LYS A 160 10.62 -9.45 -22.60
CA LYS A 160 10.71 -8.06 -22.13
C LYS A 160 10.29 -7.90 -20.66
N ALA A 161 9.59 -8.89 -20.12
CA ALA A 161 9.16 -8.97 -18.74
C ALA A 161 10.33 -9.41 -17.84
N ASN A 162 10.64 -8.60 -16.83
CA ASN A 162 11.61 -8.89 -15.80
C ASN A 162 10.94 -8.66 -14.45
N ASP A 163 10.98 -9.58 -13.49
CA ASP A 163 10.29 -9.37 -12.21
C ASP A 163 8.77 -9.12 -12.38
N VAL A 164 8.12 -10.08 -13.05
CA VAL A 164 6.68 -10.07 -13.27
C VAL A 164 6.07 -11.29 -12.61
N GLY A 165 5.01 -11.08 -11.81
CA GLY A 165 4.38 -12.13 -11.03
C GLY A 165 3.66 -13.18 -11.89
N LEU A 166 2.74 -12.77 -12.77
CA LEU A 166 1.98 -13.66 -13.64
C LEU A 166 1.83 -13.07 -15.05
N ILE A 167 1.92 -13.92 -16.07
CA ILE A 167 1.57 -13.59 -17.46
C ILE A 167 0.39 -14.47 -17.91
N GLY A 168 -0.77 -13.87 -18.20
CA GLY A 168 -2.02 -14.60 -18.44
C GLY A 168 -2.90 -14.08 -19.59
N GLU A 169 -3.97 -14.83 -19.91
CA GLU A 169 -4.91 -14.56 -21.01
C GLU A 169 -6.35 -14.38 -20.47
N GLY A 170 -7.09 -13.33 -20.89
CA GLY A 170 -8.52 -13.17 -20.56
C GLY A 170 -8.98 -11.74 -20.19
N GLY A 171 -10.28 -11.43 -20.28
CA GLY A 171 -10.85 -10.12 -19.89
C GLY A 171 -10.75 -9.85 -18.38
N LEU A 172 -10.61 -8.57 -17.98
CA LEU A 172 -10.43 -8.12 -16.58
C LEU A 172 -11.42 -8.79 -15.61
N ALA A 173 -12.69 -8.96 -16.03
CA ALA A 173 -13.75 -9.54 -15.21
C ALA A 173 -13.59 -11.04 -14.92
N HIS A 174 -13.08 -11.85 -15.86
CA HIS A 174 -12.95 -13.30 -15.67
C HIS A 174 -11.70 -13.68 -14.86
N LEU A 175 -10.65 -12.86 -14.93
CA LEU A 175 -9.45 -13.05 -14.13
C LEU A 175 -9.54 -12.43 -12.73
N LEU A 176 -10.49 -11.53 -12.46
CA LEU A 176 -10.76 -11.07 -11.09
C LEU A 176 -11.55 -12.11 -10.26
N THR A 177 -12.31 -13.00 -10.91
CA THR A 177 -13.04 -14.07 -10.20
C THR A 177 -12.14 -15.26 -9.83
N GLU A 178 -11.13 -15.58 -10.63
CA GLU A 178 -10.17 -16.66 -10.32
C GLU A 178 -8.83 -16.13 -9.79
N GLY A 179 -8.41 -14.94 -10.23
CA GLY A 179 -7.11 -14.36 -9.96
C GLY A 179 -6.98 -13.65 -8.61
N VAL A 180 -8.03 -13.50 -7.80
CA VAL A 180 -7.84 -13.10 -6.38
C VAL A 180 -7.15 -14.23 -5.61
N SER A 181 -7.43 -15.49 -5.94
CA SER A 181 -6.74 -16.66 -5.37
C SER A 181 -5.30 -16.80 -5.87
N ILE A 182 -5.04 -16.35 -7.11
CA ILE A 182 -3.72 -16.42 -7.74
C ILE A 182 -2.87 -15.19 -7.40
N LEU A 183 -3.43 -13.97 -7.25
CA LEU A 183 -2.72 -12.81 -6.71
C LEU A 183 -2.20 -13.11 -5.31
N GLY A 184 -3.03 -13.75 -4.48
CA GLY A 184 -2.65 -14.21 -3.15
C GLY A 184 -1.56 -15.28 -3.13
N SER A 185 -1.27 -15.95 -4.26
CA SER A 185 -0.17 -16.93 -4.40
C SER A 185 1.00 -16.47 -5.28
N VAL A 186 0.83 -15.46 -6.13
CA VAL A 186 1.87 -14.86 -6.96
C VAL A 186 2.65 -13.79 -6.19
N LEU A 187 1.99 -13.05 -5.30
CA LEU A 187 2.68 -12.29 -4.25
C LEU A 187 3.49 -13.19 -3.29
N ARG A 188 3.38 -14.53 -3.39
CA ARG A 188 4.21 -15.49 -2.62
C ARG A 188 5.53 -15.87 -3.31
N LEU A 189 5.83 -15.39 -4.52
CA LEU A 189 7.07 -15.72 -5.23
C LEU A 189 8.02 -14.51 -5.34
N GLY A 190 8.58 -14.12 -4.20
CA GLY A 190 10.03 -13.97 -4.02
C GLY A 190 10.87 -13.21 -5.07
N ALA A 191 10.41 -12.10 -5.64
CA ALA A 191 11.20 -11.36 -6.63
C ALA A 191 11.77 -10.01 -6.16
N PHE A 192 11.52 -9.59 -4.92
CA PHE A 192 12.27 -8.47 -4.31
C PHE A 192 13.61 -8.93 -3.76
N LYS A 193 14.65 -8.90 -4.61
CA LYS A 193 16.04 -9.16 -4.23
C LYS A 193 16.83 -7.86 -4.03
N GLY A 194 16.29 -6.93 -3.25
CA GLY A 194 17.11 -6.09 -2.36
C GLY A 194 17.64 -6.96 -1.22
N ILE A 195 18.73 -6.60 -0.56
CA ILE A 195 19.38 -7.41 0.49
C ILE A 195 18.44 -7.52 1.71
N ARG A 196 17.41 -8.40 1.64
CA ARG A 196 16.59 -8.74 2.79
C ARG A 196 17.41 -9.65 3.69
N LYS A 197 17.80 -9.12 4.85
CA LYS A 197 18.39 -9.91 5.93
C LYS A 197 17.53 -11.15 6.16
N ALA A 198 18.18 -12.30 6.40
CA ALA A 198 17.46 -13.52 6.73
C ALA A 198 16.58 -13.26 7.96
N LYS A 199 15.25 -13.37 7.80
CA LYS A 199 14.32 -13.13 8.90
C LYS A 199 14.56 -14.16 10.00
N LYS A 200 14.65 -13.68 11.24
CA LYS A 200 14.78 -14.48 12.45
C LYS A 200 13.58 -14.25 13.36
N VAL A 201 13.30 -15.22 14.23
CA VAL A 201 12.29 -15.03 15.28
C VAL A 201 12.83 -13.99 16.26
N VAL A 202 12.22 -12.81 16.29
CA VAL A 202 12.58 -11.73 17.22
C VAL A 202 11.66 -11.72 18.44
N TYR A 203 10.46 -12.28 18.29
CA TYR A 203 9.51 -12.45 19.38
C TYR A 203 8.69 -13.72 19.19
N ASP A 204 8.49 -14.48 20.27
CA ASP A 204 7.55 -15.61 20.30
C ASP A 204 7.08 -15.84 21.75
N GLY A 205 5.94 -15.26 22.10
CA GLY A 205 5.56 -15.17 23.51
C GLY A 205 4.13 -14.71 23.78
N PRO A 206 3.75 -14.68 25.07
CA PRO A 206 2.43 -14.22 25.51
C PRO A 206 2.19 -12.75 25.16
N PHE A 207 1.01 -12.44 24.63
CA PHE A 207 0.61 -11.09 24.26
C PHE A 207 -0.63 -10.67 25.03
N ALA A 208 -0.46 -9.68 25.91
CA ALA A 208 -1.55 -9.13 26.70
C ALA A 208 -2.19 -7.96 25.93
N HIS A 209 -3.39 -8.16 25.39
CA HIS A 209 -4.10 -7.12 24.64
C HIS A 209 -5.08 -6.30 25.51
N GLY A 210 -5.56 -6.84 26.63
CA GLY A 210 -6.45 -6.08 27.52
C GLY A 210 -7.75 -5.62 26.84
N ARG A 211 -8.25 -6.39 25.87
CA ARG A 211 -9.40 -6.08 24.99
C ARG A 211 -9.21 -4.88 24.06
N SER A 212 -7.99 -4.33 23.92
CA SER A 212 -7.68 -3.32 22.91
C SER A 212 -6.50 -3.78 22.07
N LEU A 213 -6.53 -3.53 20.77
CA LEU A 213 -5.39 -3.83 19.91
C LEU A 213 -5.14 -2.66 18.96
N ALA A 214 -3.93 -2.10 18.99
CA ALA A 214 -3.42 -1.18 17.99
C ALA A 214 -2.25 -1.85 17.26
N VAL A 215 -2.34 -1.94 15.94
CA VAL A 215 -1.27 -2.44 15.07
C VAL A 215 -0.84 -1.33 14.13
N GLU A 216 0.46 -1.06 14.10
CA GLU A 216 1.10 -0.15 13.14
C GLU A 216 2.08 -1.01 12.31
N ALA A 217 1.89 -1.03 10.98
CA ALA A 217 2.60 -1.92 10.08
C ALA A 217 3.13 -1.17 8.86
N GLU A 218 4.46 -1.11 8.71
CA GLU A 218 5.17 -0.59 7.53
C GLU A 218 5.76 -1.78 6.76
N GLU A 219 5.41 -1.92 5.48
CA GLU A 219 5.86 -3.02 4.60
C GLU A 219 5.73 -4.46 5.19
N SER A 220 4.87 -4.62 6.19
CA SER A 220 4.80 -5.83 7.02
C SER A 220 3.65 -6.74 6.62
N LYS A 221 3.78 -8.02 6.96
CA LYS A 221 2.69 -9.01 6.86
C LYS A 221 2.15 -9.31 8.25
N ILE A 222 0.93 -8.88 8.53
CA ILE A 222 0.23 -9.09 9.81
C ILE A 222 -0.90 -10.11 9.61
N GLU A 223 -0.96 -11.12 10.46
CA GLU A 223 -2.09 -12.07 10.57
C GLU A 223 -2.68 -11.96 11.98
N ILE A 224 -3.94 -11.57 12.10
CA ILE A 224 -4.67 -11.45 13.37
C ILE A 224 -5.77 -12.50 13.37
N ARG A 225 -5.73 -13.40 14.35
CA ARG A 225 -6.67 -14.53 14.46
C ARG A 225 -7.11 -14.76 15.91
N PRO A 226 -8.17 -15.55 16.14
CA PRO A 226 -8.68 -15.77 17.48
C PRO A 226 -7.70 -16.65 18.28
N GLY A 227 -7.44 -16.28 19.53
CA GLY A 227 -6.63 -17.09 20.43
C GLY A 227 -6.44 -16.48 21.81
N ALA A 228 -5.60 -17.11 22.62
CA ALA A 228 -5.51 -16.82 24.06
C ALA A 228 -4.52 -15.70 24.43
N GLY A 229 -4.10 -14.86 23.47
CA GLY A 229 -3.10 -13.81 23.70
C GLY A 229 -1.67 -14.30 23.49
N ARG A 230 -1.27 -14.48 22.23
CA ARG A 230 0.11 -14.83 21.85
C ARG A 230 0.52 -14.00 20.63
N ALA A 231 1.79 -13.61 20.57
CA ALA A 231 2.36 -12.98 19.39
C ALA A 231 3.62 -13.72 18.95
N ARG A 232 3.84 -13.78 17.64
CA ARG A 232 5.07 -14.28 17.04
C ARG A 232 5.48 -13.35 15.91
N ALA A 233 6.74 -12.92 15.91
CA ALA A 233 7.29 -12.00 14.91
C ALA A 233 8.59 -12.54 14.31
N LEU A 234 8.67 -12.50 12.98
CA LEU A 234 9.86 -12.79 12.20
C LEU A 234 10.31 -11.53 11.46
N CYS A 235 11.48 -11.00 11.81
CA CYS A 235 11.99 -9.73 11.28
C CYS A 235 13.46 -9.86 10.89
N GLY A 236 13.96 -8.91 10.10
CA GLY A 236 15.38 -8.84 9.74
C GLY A 236 16.22 -8.46 10.96
N ASP A 237 15.79 -7.44 11.69
CA ASP A 237 16.38 -6.96 12.93
C ASP A 237 15.38 -6.96 14.09
N GLU A 238 15.88 -6.94 15.32
CA GLU A 238 15.04 -6.88 16.53
C GLU A 238 14.43 -5.49 16.75
N GLU A 239 15.05 -4.45 16.17
CA GLU A 239 14.57 -3.06 16.24
C GLU A 239 13.37 -2.81 15.34
N ASP A 240 13.07 -3.74 14.41
CA ASP A 240 11.96 -3.65 13.47
C ASP A 240 10.62 -4.06 14.09
N PHE A 241 10.62 -4.53 15.35
CA PHE A 241 9.43 -5.03 16.03
C PHE A 241 9.34 -4.54 17.45
N GLU A 242 8.27 -3.81 17.76
CA GLU A 242 7.94 -3.40 19.12
C GLU A 242 6.61 -4.01 19.57
N ILE A 243 6.57 -4.49 20.81
CA ILE A 243 5.36 -5.07 21.40
C ILE A 243 5.14 -4.52 22.81
N GLY A 244 3.91 -4.08 23.06
CA GLY A 244 3.45 -3.61 24.36
C GLY A 244 2.03 -4.12 24.66
N PRO A 245 1.45 -3.77 25.82
CA PRO A 245 0.08 -4.14 26.14
C PRO A 245 -0.89 -3.57 25.09
N GLY A 246 -1.54 -4.44 24.33
CA GLY A 246 -2.49 -4.05 23.28
C GLY A 246 -1.90 -3.25 22.13
N ARG A 247 -0.57 -3.25 21.94
CA ARG A 247 0.10 -2.50 20.88
C ARG A 247 1.20 -3.32 20.21
N VAL A 248 1.25 -3.25 18.88
CA VAL A 248 2.27 -3.89 18.06
C VAL A 248 2.71 -2.92 16.98
N GLU A 249 4.02 -2.71 16.84
CA GLU A 249 4.63 -2.01 15.71
C GLU A 249 5.53 -2.97 14.94
N ALA A 250 5.51 -2.90 13.61
CA ALA A 250 6.24 -3.82 12.75
C ALA A 250 6.70 -3.15 11.45
N ASP A 251 7.98 -3.26 11.11
CA ASP A 251 8.62 -2.78 9.88
C ASP A 251 9.25 -3.95 9.10
N GLY A 252 8.78 -4.25 7.89
CA GLY A 252 9.29 -5.37 7.08
C GLY A 252 9.14 -6.77 7.71
N CYS A 253 8.31 -6.93 8.74
CA CYS A 253 8.17 -8.14 9.53
C CYS A 253 7.08 -9.09 9.01
N GLU A 254 7.12 -10.34 9.47
CA GLU A 254 5.99 -11.27 9.42
C GLU A 254 5.50 -11.52 10.85
N VAL A 255 4.30 -11.06 11.18
CA VAL A 255 3.74 -11.08 12.53
C VAL A 255 2.42 -11.85 12.56
N VAL A 256 2.28 -12.73 13.53
CA VAL A 256 1.05 -13.44 13.83
C VAL A 256 0.60 -13.08 15.24
N LEU A 257 -0.63 -12.58 15.37
CA LEU A 257 -1.27 -12.18 16.61
C LEU A 257 -2.49 -13.06 16.87
N GLU A 258 -2.48 -13.73 18.02
CA GLU A 258 -3.61 -14.49 18.55
C GLU A 258 -4.27 -13.69 19.64
N VAL A 259 -5.49 -13.21 19.41
CA VAL A 259 -6.21 -12.31 20.33
C VAL A 259 -7.60 -12.84 20.67
N GLY A 260 -8.07 -12.51 21.86
CA GLY A 260 -9.44 -12.76 22.28
C GLY A 260 -10.41 -11.74 21.70
N GLU A 261 -11.59 -11.64 22.32
CA GLU A 261 -12.54 -10.57 22.04
C GLU A 261 -11.94 -9.20 22.37
N LEU A 262 -12.16 -8.23 21.48
CA LEU A 262 -11.71 -6.86 21.60
C LEU A 262 -12.92 -5.92 21.81
N ASP A 263 -12.70 -4.86 22.56
CA ASP A 263 -13.56 -3.68 22.56
C ASP A 263 -13.17 -2.77 21.40
N GLU A 264 -11.86 -2.62 21.13
CA GLU A 264 -11.31 -1.75 20.09
C GLU A 264 -10.18 -2.43 19.30
N LEU A 265 -10.23 -2.30 17.97
CA LEU A 265 -9.23 -2.74 17.02
C LEU A 265 -8.78 -1.57 16.14
N LYS A 266 -7.55 -1.09 16.31
CA LYS A 266 -6.94 -0.10 15.43
C LYS A 266 -5.87 -0.77 14.57
N ILE A 267 -5.93 -0.54 13.26
CA ILE A 267 -4.94 -1.05 12.31
C ILE A 267 -4.50 0.10 11.41
N VAL A 268 -3.20 0.39 11.38
CA VAL A 268 -2.56 1.34 10.48
C VAL A 268 -1.60 0.56 9.59
N VAL A 269 -1.75 0.68 8.27
CA VAL A 269 -0.94 -0.04 7.28
C VAL A 269 -0.35 0.94 6.30
N GLU A 270 0.97 1.05 6.30
CA GLU A 270 1.79 1.81 5.35
C GLU A 270 2.53 0.82 4.43
N GLY A 271 1.81 0.28 3.43
CA GLY A 271 2.28 -0.83 2.61
C GLY A 271 2.20 -2.21 3.29
N GLY A 272 2.48 -3.28 2.53
CA GLY A 272 2.36 -4.65 3.05
C GLY A 272 0.93 -5.20 3.08
N LYS A 273 0.66 -6.15 3.98
CA LYS A 273 -0.65 -6.83 4.11
C LYS A 273 -1.03 -7.04 5.58
N ALA A 274 -2.23 -6.63 5.97
CA ALA A 274 -2.88 -7.07 7.21
C ALA A 274 -4.09 -7.95 6.91
N GLU A 275 -4.18 -9.09 7.58
CA GLU A 275 -5.30 -10.03 7.48
C GLU A 275 -5.88 -10.27 8.86
N VAL A 276 -7.18 -10.04 9.01
CA VAL A 276 -7.93 -10.25 10.25
C VAL A 276 -9.03 -11.25 9.98
N GLU A 277 -9.01 -12.38 10.66
CA GLU A 277 -10.01 -13.43 10.47
C GLU A 277 -10.62 -13.86 11.80
N GLY A 278 -11.95 -13.83 11.90
CA GLY A 278 -12.72 -14.44 12.99
C GLY A 278 -12.64 -13.73 14.34
N VAL A 279 -11.97 -12.59 14.44
CA VAL A 279 -11.87 -11.79 15.67
C VAL A 279 -13.16 -10.98 15.87
N GLN A 280 -13.63 -10.93 17.11
CA GLN A 280 -14.78 -10.11 17.51
C GLN A 280 -14.30 -8.78 18.09
N PHE A 281 -14.90 -7.68 17.65
CA PHE A 281 -14.62 -6.35 18.16
C PHE A 281 -15.89 -5.49 18.27
N GLY A 282 -15.90 -4.55 19.22
CA GLY A 282 -16.94 -3.53 19.35
C GLY A 282 -16.71 -2.35 18.40
N LYS A 283 -15.46 -1.90 18.27
CA LYS A 283 -15.03 -0.81 17.40
C LYS A 283 -13.82 -1.23 16.58
N ALA A 284 -13.76 -0.82 15.31
CA ALA A 284 -12.57 -0.92 14.49
C ALA A 284 -12.26 0.39 13.75
N ASP A 285 -11.01 0.85 13.86
CA ASP A 285 -10.46 1.98 13.11
C ASP A 285 -9.36 1.46 12.18
N LEU A 286 -9.53 1.61 10.87
CA LEU A 286 -8.63 1.06 9.85
C LEU A 286 -8.06 2.20 9.00
N ASP A 287 -6.76 2.44 9.08
CA ASP A 287 -6.05 3.43 8.27
C ASP A 287 -5.16 2.68 7.27
N VAL A 288 -5.40 2.86 5.97
CA VAL A 288 -4.72 2.15 4.89
C VAL A 288 -4.04 3.15 3.95
N GLU A 289 -2.72 3.23 4.03
CA GLU A 289 -1.83 4.11 3.26
C GLU A 289 -0.95 3.28 2.32
N GLY A 290 -1.53 2.83 1.20
CA GLY A 290 -0.90 1.80 0.36
C GLY A 290 -0.82 0.44 1.06
N GLY A 291 -0.89 -0.65 0.29
CA GLY A 291 -0.97 -2.00 0.86
C GLY A 291 -2.39 -2.57 0.90
N VAL A 292 -2.57 -3.69 1.61
CA VAL A 292 -3.80 -4.48 1.57
C VAL A 292 -4.30 -4.82 2.98
N VAL A 293 -5.56 -4.51 3.27
CA VAL A 293 -6.26 -4.97 4.47
C VAL A 293 -7.39 -5.91 4.09
N GLU A 294 -7.34 -7.13 4.60
CA GLU A 294 -8.41 -8.13 4.48
C GLU A 294 -9.03 -8.35 5.85
N LEU A 295 -10.32 -8.03 6.00
CA LEU A 295 -11.07 -8.16 7.25
C LEU A 295 -12.23 -9.14 7.08
N LYS A 296 -12.25 -10.22 7.86
CA LYS A 296 -13.39 -11.15 7.94
C LYS A 296 -13.85 -11.29 9.37
N ALA A 297 -15.05 -10.81 9.67
CA ALA A 297 -15.55 -10.74 11.03
C ALA A 297 -17.04 -11.10 11.15
N GLU A 298 -17.39 -11.73 12.28
CA GLU A 298 -18.77 -12.04 12.68
C GLU A 298 -19.14 -11.18 13.89
N LEU A 299 -19.97 -10.17 13.63
CA LEU A 299 -20.20 -9.01 14.49
C LEU A 299 -21.61 -9.00 15.09
N GLY A 300 -21.77 -8.22 16.15
CA GLY A 300 -23.06 -7.78 16.66
C GLY A 300 -23.21 -6.28 16.40
N ARG A 301 -23.66 -5.53 17.41
CA ARG A 301 -23.56 -4.08 17.39
C ARG A 301 -22.09 -3.65 17.36
N SER A 302 -21.69 -2.88 16.36
CA SER A 302 -20.29 -2.47 16.15
C SER A 302 -20.17 -1.14 15.42
N GLU A 303 -19.00 -0.51 15.52
CA GLU A 303 -18.63 0.71 14.80
C GLU A 303 -17.34 0.46 14.04
N ILE A 304 -17.36 0.64 12.72
CA ILE A 304 -16.18 0.50 11.87
C ILE A 304 -15.95 1.83 11.16
N ALA A 305 -14.77 2.40 11.31
CA ALA A 305 -14.28 3.51 10.52
C ALA A 305 -13.07 3.05 9.71
N ALA A 306 -13.07 3.32 8.42
CA ALA A 306 -11.91 3.05 7.58
C ALA A 306 -11.55 4.28 6.74
N ASP A 307 -10.27 4.67 6.78
CA ASP A 307 -9.67 5.65 5.88
C ASP A 307 -8.72 4.93 4.92
N VAL A 308 -8.92 5.12 3.62
CA VAL A 308 -8.19 4.41 2.56
C VAL A 308 -7.57 5.43 1.61
N GLU A 309 -6.30 5.70 1.84
CA GLU A 309 -5.45 6.60 1.06
C GLU A 309 -4.52 5.76 0.17
N GLY A 310 -5.02 5.36 -1.00
CA GLY A 310 -4.36 4.32 -1.80
C GLY A 310 -4.50 2.93 -1.20
N GLY A 311 -4.05 1.89 -1.91
CA GLY A 311 -4.18 0.50 -1.45
C GLY A 311 -5.58 -0.11 -1.60
N LEU A 312 -5.80 -1.25 -0.92
CA LEU A 312 -7.00 -2.08 -1.02
C LEU A 312 -7.51 -2.49 0.36
N LEU A 313 -8.76 -2.14 0.66
CA LEU A 313 -9.55 -2.71 1.75
C LEU A 313 -10.56 -3.71 1.19
N SER A 314 -10.53 -4.95 1.69
CA SER A 314 -11.56 -5.95 1.45
C SER A 314 -12.13 -6.43 2.78
N ALA A 315 -13.43 -6.20 3.02
CA ALA A 315 -14.09 -6.64 4.24
C ALA A 315 -15.29 -7.56 3.96
N GLU A 316 -15.36 -8.69 4.64
CA GLU A 316 -16.53 -9.56 4.74
C GLU A 316 -17.08 -9.48 6.17
N LEU A 317 -18.22 -8.81 6.32
CA LEU A 317 -18.82 -8.50 7.62
C LEU A 317 -20.14 -9.25 7.76
N GLY A 318 -20.13 -10.30 8.57
CA GLY A 318 -21.33 -11.02 8.99
C GLY A 318 -21.93 -10.39 10.24
N TYR A 319 -23.22 -10.10 10.24
CA TYR A 319 -23.92 -9.58 11.42
C TYR A 319 -24.84 -10.64 12.02
N ARG A 320 -24.78 -10.81 13.33
CA ARG A 320 -25.79 -11.53 14.12
C ARG A 320 -26.94 -10.58 14.47
N PRO A 321 -28.16 -11.07 14.77
CA PRO A 321 -29.24 -10.20 15.22
C PRO A 321 -28.82 -9.34 16.43
N PHE A 322 -29.07 -8.03 16.35
CA PHE A 322 -28.78 -7.06 17.40
C PHE A 322 -29.87 -5.98 17.48
N GLU A 323 -29.90 -5.25 18.60
CA GLU A 323 -30.76 -4.08 18.77
C GLU A 323 -29.95 -2.79 18.69
N GLY A 324 -30.56 -1.74 18.14
CA GLY A 324 -29.95 -0.42 18.00
C GLY A 324 -29.19 -0.24 16.68
N GLU A 325 -28.11 0.53 16.71
CA GLU A 325 -27.38 0.95 15.51
C GLU A 325 -25.94 0.45 15.51
N ALA A 326 -25.51 -0.04 14.35
CA ALA A 326 -24.11 -0.29 13.98
C ALA A 326 -23.73 0.62 12.80
N SER A 327 -22.44 0.91 12.64
CA SER A 327 -21.96 1.82 11.59
C SER A 327 -20.74 1.27 10.85
N VAL A 328 -20.69 1.56 9.55
CA VAL A 328 -19.52 1.36 8.69
C VAL A 328 -19.28 2.67 7.93
N GLY A 329 -18.32 3.44 8.41
CA GLY A 329 -17.85 4.67 7.78
C GLY A 329 -16.63 4.38 6.90
N LEU A 330 -16.69 4.77 5.64
CA LEU A 330 -15.58 4.65 4.69
C LEU A 330 -15.20 6.04 4.16
N LYS A 331 -13.93 6.39 4.28
CA LYS A 331 -13.31 7.51 3.57
C LYS A 331 -12.32 6.94 2.58
N VAL A 332 -12.41 7.35 1.32
CA VAL A 332 -11.55 6.80 0.26
C VAL A 332 -11.00 7.91 -0.62
N SER A 333 -9.67 7.99 -0.67
CA SER A 333 -8.88 8.94 -1.45
C SER A 333 -7.93 8.17 -2.37
N GLY A 334 -8.40 7.77 -3.56
CA GLY A 334 -7.56 7.15 -4.61
C GLY A 334 -7.32 5.63 -4.51
N GLY A 335 -7.78 4.95 -3.46
CA GLY A 335 -7.70 3.49 -3.27
C GLY A 335 -8.95 2.69 -3.67
N MET A 336 -9.01 1.42 -3.26
CA MET A 336 -10.19 0.55 -3.44
C MET A 336 -10.72 0.06 -2.09
N ALA A 337 -12.03 0.14 -1.89
CA ALA A 337 -12.72 -0.49 -0.77
C ALA A 337 -13.85 -1.40 -1.27
N LYS A 338 -13.78 -2.69 -0.95
CA LYS A 338 -14.84 -3.66 -1.24
C LYS A 338 -15.38 -4.26 0.05
N ILE A 339 -16.66 -4.04 0.31
CA ILE A 339 -17.34 -4.52 1.52
C ILE A 339 -18.48 -5.46 1.13
N ALA A 340 -18.45 -6.68 1.66
CA ALA A 340 -19.54 -7.63 1.59
C ALA A 340 -20.23 -7.71 2.97
N LEU A 341 -21.50 -7.33 3.01
CA LEU A 341 -22.33 -7.36 4.21
C LEU A 341 -23.25 -8.58 4.16
N LYS A 342 -23.20 -9.42 5.18
CA LYS A 342 -24.16 -10.50 5.38
C LYS A 342 -25.08 -10.14 6.54
N LEU A 343 -26.32 -9.77 6.22
CA LEU A 343 -27.29 -9.22 7.17
C LEU A 343 -28.46 -10.18 7.38
N PRO A 344 -28.85 -10.47 8.63
CA PRO A 344 -30.05 -11.25 8.92
C PRO A 344 -31.31 -10.48 8.53
N GLU A 345 -32.45 -11.17 8.40
CA GLU A 345 -33.72 -10.53 7.97
C GLU A 345 -34.17 -9.39 8.88
N GLU A 346 -33.91 -9.51 10.18
CA GLU A 346 -34.31 -8.55 11.21
C GLU A 346 -33.46 -7.27 11.26
N VAL A 347 -32.30 -7.27 10.59
CA VAL A 347 -31.36 -6.15 10.56
C VAL A 347 -31.52 -5.37 9.26
N GLY A 348 -31.83 -4.08 9.41
CA GLY A 348 -31.95 -3.14 8.32
C GLY A 348 -30.61 -2.62 7.84
N LEU A 349 -30.64 -1.97 6.68
CA LEU A 349 -29.49 -1.34 6.06
C LEU A 349 -29.87 0.07 5.60
N LEU A 350 -29.10 1.05 6.02
CA LEU A 350 -29.18 2.41 5.53
C LEU A 350 -27.83 2.76 4.91
N THR A 351 -27.84 3.20 3.66
CA THR A 351 -26.63 3.60 2.96
C THR A 351 -26.71 5.07 2.57
N SER A 352 -25.57 5.75 2.66
CA SER A 352 -25.40 7.12 2.24
C SER A 352 -24.01 7.27 1.62
N SER A 353 -23.90 8.11 0.60
CA SER A 353 -22.62 8.45 0.02
C SER A 353 -22.52 9.91 -0.37
N ASN A 354 -21.31 10.42 -0.30
CA ASN A 354 -20.88 11.67 -0.90
C ASN A 354 -19.64 11.37 -1.72
N SER A 355 -19.62 11.74 -3.01
CA SER A 355 -18.48 11.44 -3.86
C SER A 355 -18.11 12.59 -4.78
N ALA A 356 -16.80 12.76 -4.95
CA ALA A 356 -16.19 13.68 -5.90
C ALA A 356 -15.10 12.93 -6.68
N GLY A 357 -15.41 12.50 -7.90
CA GLY A 357 -14.44 11.90 -8.83
C GLY A 357 -14.16 10.40 -8.68
N GLY A 358 -14.72 9.71 -7.69
CA GLY A 358 -14.62 8.25 -7.49
C GLY A 358 -15.87 7.47 -7.92
N TYR A 359 -15.74 6.14 -8.08
CA TYR A 359 -16.88 5.24 -8.31
C TYR A 359 -17.39 4.70 -6.98
N VAL A 360 -18.69 4.85 -6.72
CA VAL A 360 -19.35 4.33 -5.52
C VAL A 360 -20.57 3.52 -5.92
N LYS A 361 -20.61 2.24 -5.53
CA LYS A 361 -21.76 1.37 -5.67
C LYS A 361 -22.20 0.89 -4.29
N LEU A 362 -23.44 1.22 -3.95
CA LEU A 362 -24.06 0.86 -2.68
C LEU A 362 -25.30 -0.02 -2.92
N PRO A 363 -25.61 -0.94 -2.00
CA PRO A 363 -26.85 -1.69 -2.02
C PRO A 363 -28.03 -0.77 -1.70
N GLN A 364 -29.23 -1.21 -2.06
CA GLN A 364 -30.45 -0.49 -1.70
C GLN A 364 -30.71 -0.56 -0.20
N ASN A 365 -31.33 0.50 0.33
CA ASN A 365 -31.77 0.52 1.71
C ASN A 365 -32.77 -0.61 1.98
N LYS A 366 -32.62 -1.26 3.13
CA LYS A 366 -33.48 -2.34 3.59
C LYS A 366 -34.08 -1.94 4.94
N PRO A 367 -35.42 -1.94 5.10
CA PRO A 367 -36.02 -1.72 6.41
C PRO A 367 -35.62 -2.83 7.37
N GLY A 368 -35.36 -2.46 8.63
CA GLY A 368 -35.02 -3.39 9.71
C GLY A 368 -36.10 -3.40 10.78
N GLY A 369 -36.17 -4.49 11.54
CA GLY A 369 -37.12 -4.64 12.65
C GLY A 369 -36.54 -4.22 14.01
N LYS A 370 -35.29 -4.62 14.29
CA LYS A 370 -34.67 -4.45 15.62
C LYS A 370 -33.33 -3.70 15.59
N GLY A 371 -32.51 -3.97 14.58
CA GLY A 371 -31.20 -3.36 14.39
C GLY A 371 -31.07 -2.72 13.01
N VAL A 372 -30.14 -1.78 12.87
CA VAL A 372 -29.79 -1.16 11.59
C VAL A 372 -28.28 -1.01 11.47
N VAL A 373 -27.74 -1.39 10.31
CA VAL A 373 -26.37 -1.05 9.89
C VAL A 373 -26.43 0.21 9.04
N LYS A 374 -25.73 1.26 9.47
CA LYS A 374 -25.57 2.51 8.71
C LYS A 374 -24.23 2.48 7.99
N VAL A 375 -24.27 2.54 6.66
CA VAL A 375 -23.07 2.65 5.83
C VAL A 375 -22.98 4.09 5.30
N SER A 376 -21.87 4.76 5.60
CA SER A 376 -21.59 6.10 5.08
C SER A 376 -20.28 6.08 4.31
N VAL A 377 -20.29 6.55 3.07
CA VAL A 377 -19.12 6.57 2.19
C VAL A 377 -18.81 7.98 1.72
N ASP A 378 -17.63 8.48 2.06
CA ASP A 378 -17.04 9.70 1.52
C ASP A 378 -15.90 9.33 0.55
N ALA A 379 -16.12 9.49 -0.74
CA ALA A 379 -15.15 9.08 -1.77
C ALA A 379 -14.66 10.27 -2.59
N PHE A 380 -13.42 10.71 -2.37
CA PHE A 380 -12.74 11.78 -3.10
C PHE A 380 -11.80 11.21 -4.19
N GLY A 381 -12.31 10.23 -4.95
CA GLY A 381 -11.54 9.40 -5.88
C GLY A 381 -11.65 7.90 -5.53
N GLY A 382 -10.98 7.03 -6.29
CA GLY A 382 -10.96 5.59 -5.99
C GLY A 382 -12.24 4.82 -6.35
N PHE A 383 -12.33 3.57 -5.88
CA PHE A 383 -13.43 2.65 -6.14
C PHE A 383 -13.99 2.10 -4.82
N VAL A 384 -15.28 2.30 -4.58
CA VAL A 384 -16.00 1.72 -3.44
C VAL A 384 -17.15 0.86 -3.94
N GLU A 385 -17.15 -0.41 -3.54
CA GLU A 385 -18.30 -1.29 -3.76
C GLU A 385 -18.72 -1.91 -2.43
N VAL A 386 -19.95 -1.61 -2.02
CA VAL A 386 -20.62 -2.31 -0.93
C VAL A 386 -21.67 -3.22 -1.55
N THR A 387 -21.70 -4.47 -1.09
CA THR A 387 -22.68 -5.47 -1.52
C THR A 387 -23.32 -6.12 -0.32
N THR A 388 -24.56 -6.56 -0.49
CA THR A 388 -25.26 -7.41 0.48
C THR A 388 -25.37 -8.82 -0.08
N GLN A 389 -25.12 -9.82 0.77
CA GLN A 389 -25.31 -11.24 0.46
C GLN A 389 -26.51 -11.83 1.19
#